data_AF-A0A1A8KEH8-F1
#
_entry.id   AF-A0A1A8KEH8-F1
#
_cell.length_a   1.000
_cell.length_b   1.000
_cell.length_c   1.000
_cell.angle_alpha   90.00
_cell.angle_beta   90.00
_cell.angle_gamma   90.00
#
_symmetry.space_group_name_H-M   'P 1'
#
loop_
_entity.id
_entity.type
_entity.pdbx_description
1 polymer ?
#
loop_
_entity_poly.entity_id
_entity_poly.type
_entity_poly.pdbx_seq_one_letter_code
_entity_poly.pdbx_strand_id
1 'polypeptide(L)' 'RLYRQLLFTAEDRVVPCIGGVILFHETMYQKTDDGKVFPQYLKERGMVVGIKVDKGVVPLAGTNGETTT' A
#
# COMPACT_ATOMS: atom_id res chain seq x y z
N ARG A 1 9.20 3.34 6.00
CA ARG A 1 8.31 4.45 6.42
C ARG A 1 8.43 5.73 5.57
N LEU A 2 9.54 6.50 5.65
CA LEU A 2 9.69 7.82 4.99
C LEU A 2 9.30 7.85 3.50
N TYR A 3 9.77 6.87 2.72
CA TYR A 3 9.41 6.77 1.30
C TYR A 3 7.89 6.65 1.07
N ARG A 4 7.16 5.91 1.90
CA ARG A 4 5.70 5.75 1.78
C ARG A 4 4.99 7.04 2.15
N GLN A 5 5.46 7.74 3.19
CA GLN A 5 4.95 9.06 3.53
C GLN A 5 5.12 10.03 2.37
N LEU A 6 6.31 10.10 1.76
CA LEU A 6 6.58 10.98 0.61
C LEU A 6 5.55 10.79 -0.51
N LEU A 7 5.19 9.55 -0.83
CA LEU A 7 4.17 9.25 -1.85
C LEU A 7 2.78 9.69 -1.42
N PHE A 8 2.39 9.43 -0.17
CA PHE A 8 1.03 9.74 0.31
C PHE A 8 0.82 11.23 0.54
N THR A 9 1.88 11.97 0.89
CA THR A 9 1.84 13.42 1.17
C THR A 9 2.12 14.26 -0.08
N ALA A 10 2.07 13.68 -1.28
CA ALA A 10 2.14 14.45 -2.52
C ALA A 10 1.03 15.52 -2.59
N GLU A 11 1.24 16.58 -3.37
CA GLU A 11 0.30 17.70 -3.51
C GLU A 11 -1.09 17.26 -4.00
N ASP A 12 -2.12 18.07 -3.76
CA ASP A 12 -3.53 17.71 -4.01
C ASP A 12 -3.88 17.44 -5.48
N ARG A 13 -2.98 17.75 -6.42
CA ARG A 13 -3.12 17.37 -7.82
C ARG A 13 -3.30 15.86 -8.01
N VAL A 14 -2.83 15.02 -7.08
CA VAL A 14 -2.96 13.55 -7.16
C VAL A 14 -4.31 13.03 -6.67
N VAL A 15 -5.05 13.81 -5.88
CA VAL A 15 -6.31 13.39 -5.25
C VAL A 15 -7.37 12.93 -6.28
N PRO A 16 -7.66 13.67 -7.36
CA PRO A 16 -8.60 13.19 -8.38
C PRO A 16 -8.08 12.01 -9.21
N CYS A 17 -6.78 11.68 -9.12
CA CYS A 17 -6.15 10.63 -9.92
C CYS A 17 -6.13 9.27 -9.21
N ILE A 18 -6.19 9.24 -7.88
CA ILE A 18 -5.97 8.02 -7.09
C ILE A 18 -7.24 7.68 -6.30
N GLY A 19 -7.97 6.68 -6.77
CA GLY A 19 -9.14 6.15 -6.05
C GLY A 19 -8.79 5.24 -4.88
N GLY A 20 -7.56 4.70 -4.83
CA GLY A 20 -7.13 3.84 -3.73
C GLY A 20 -5.65 3.49 -3.74
N VAL A 21 -5.17 3.00 -2.60
CA VAL A 21 -3.76 2.65 -2.37
C VAL A 21 -3.68 1.29 -1.68
N ILE A 22 -2.92 0.37 -2.26
CA ILE A 22 -2.66 -0.95 -1.68
C ILE A 22 -1.41 -0.87 -0.80
N LEU A 23 -1.56 -1.21 0.47
CA LEU A 23 -0.50 -1.20 1.46
C LEU A 23 0.00 -2.62 1.76
N PHE A 24 1.26 -2.71 2.16
CA PHE A 24 1.80 -3.92 2.81
C PHE A 24 1.53 -3.88 4.31
N HIS A 25 1.54 -5.04 4.98
CA HIS A 25 1.22 -5.19 6.40
C HIS A 25 2.03 -4.23 7.29
N GLU A 26 3.33 -4.08 7.06
CA GLU A 26 4.17 -3.12 7.80
C GLU A 26 3.64 -1.67 7.68
N THR A 27 3.29 -1.24 6.46
CA THR A 27 2.83 0.13 6.19
C THR A 27 1.43 0.39 6.76
N MET A 28 0.57 -0.63 6.87
CA MET A 28 -0.79 -0.47 7.42
C MET A 28 -0.81 0.13 8.83
N TYR A 29 0.23 -0.13 9.62
CA TYR A 29 0.32 0.31 11.01
C TYR A 29 1.37 1.40 11.23
N GLN A 30 2.02 1.88 10.18
CA GLN A 30 2.94 3.01 10.23
C GLN A 30 2.20 4.35 10.33
N LYS A 31 2.92 5.35 10.82
CA LYS A 31 2.43 6.71 11.04
C LYS A 31 3.21 7.72 10.18
N THR A 32 2.52 8.82 9.85
CA THR A 32 3.13 10.06 9.37
C THR A 32 4.01 10.69 10.46
N ASP A 33 4.81 11.67 10.10
CA ASP A 33 5.61 12.45 11.06
C ASP A 33 4.71 13.17 12.08
N ASP A 34 3.50 13.56 11.69
CA ASP A 34 2.48 14.14 12.57
C ASP A 34 1.73 13.10 13.45
N GLY A 35 2.20 11.84 13.45
CA GLY A 35 1.68 10.78 14.32
C GLY A 35 0.38 10.10 13.85
N LYS A 36 -0.13 10.46 12.68
CA LYS A 36 -1.37 9.91 12.12
C LYS A 36 -1.10 8.60 11.37
N VAL A 37 -1.92 7.57 11.59
CA VAL A 37 -1.76 6.30 10.87
C VAL A 37 -2.07 6.47 9.37
N PHE A 38 -1.28 5.83 8.50
CA PHE A 38 -1.43 6.00 7.05
C PHE A 38 -2.84 5.69 6.50
N PRO A 39 -3.56 4.65 6.95
CA PRO A 39 -4.93 4.41 6.50
C PRO A 39 -5.87 5.58 6.77
N GLN A 40 -5.72 6.25 7.92
CA GLN A 40 -6.53 7.42 8.25
C GLN A 40 -6.13 8.60 7.37
N TYR A 41 -4.82 8.80 7.15
CA TYR A 41 -4.32 9.87 6.29
C TYR A 41 -4.87 9.75 4.85
N LEU A 42 -4.85 8.55 4.28
CA LEU A 42 -5.33 8.30 2.91
C LEU A 42 -6.85 8.45 2.77
N LYS A 43 -7.63 7.96 3.74
CA LYS A 43 -9.09 8.09 3.75
C LYS A 43 -9.56 9.54 3.78
N GLU A 44 -8.89 10.38 4.58
CA GLU A 44 -9.22 11.81 4.64
C GLU A 44 -8.92 12.54 3.32
N ARG A 45 -8.07 11.97 2.45
CA ARG A 45 -7.84 12.43 1.08
C ARG A 45 -8.74 11.77 0.04
N GLY A 46 -9.80 11.08 0.46
CA GLY A 46 -10.78 10.45 -0.42
C GLY A 46 -10.34 9.12 -1.04
N MET A 47 -9.22 8.54 -0.60
CA MET A 47 -8.68 7.29 -1.17
C MET A 47 -9.16 6.06 -0.40
N VAL A 48 -9.50 4.99 -1.12
CA VAL A 48 -9.78 3.67 -0.53
C VAL A 48 -8.47 2.99 -0.12
N VAL A 49 -8.45 2.40 1.07
CA VAL A 49 -7.27 1.68 1.58
C VAL A 49 -7.41 0.20 1.29
N GLY A 50 -6.45 -0.36 0.55
CA GLY A 50 -6.31 -1.79 0.29
C GLY A 50 -5.15 -2.41 1.06
N ILE A 51 -5.18 -3.74 1.25
CA ILE A 51 -4.12 -4.51 1.90
C ILE A 51 -3.71 -5.68 1.01
N LYS A 52 -2.41 -5.80 0.74
CA LYS A 52 -1.83 -6.97 0.10
C LYS A 52 -1.83 -8.14 1.10
N VAL A 53 -2.47 -9.25 0.72
CA VAL A 53 -2.64 -10.42 1.59
C VAL A 53 -1.87 -11.66 1.13
N ASP A 54 -1.40 -11.69 -0.11
CA ASP A 54 -0.56 -12.79 -0.57
C ASP A 54 0.78 -12.79 0.18
N LYS A 55 1.30 -13.99 0.40
CA LYS A 55 2.57 -14.22 1.12
C LYS A 55 3.74 -14.47 0.16
N GLY A 56 3.60 -14.05 -1.10
CA GLY A 56 4.55 -14.36 -2.17
C GLY A 56 4.21 -15.67 -2.90
N VAL A 57 4.96 -15.92 -3.97
CA VAL A 57 4.78 -17.10 -4.82
C VAL A 57 5.58 -18.31 -4.31
N VAL A 58 5.11 -19.51 -4.63
CA VAL A 58 5.84 -20.77 -4.42
C VAL A 58 5.97 -21.54 -5.75
N PRO A 59 7.07 -22.29 -5.98
CA PRO A 59 7.25 -23.05 -7.22
C PRO A 59 6.15 -24.09 -7.43
N LEU A 60 5.67 -24.22 -8.68
CA LEU A 60 4.72 -25.24 -9.07
C LEU A 60 5.48 -26.53 -9.46
N ALA A 61 5.36 -27.57 -8.64
CA ALA A 61 6.05 -28.83 -8.86
C ALA A 61 5.69 -29.44 -10.23
N GLY A 62 6.68 -29.95 -10.96
CA GLY A 62 6.49 -30.57 -12.27
C GLY A 62 6.48 -29.60 -13.46
N THR A 63 6.76 -28.31 -13.23
CA THR A 63 6.83 -27.28 -14.28
C THR A 63 8.25 -26.77 -14.51
N ASN A 64 8.48 -26.11 -15.64
CA ASN A 64 9.74 -25.43 -15.92
C ASN A 64 9.74 -24.00 -15.37
N GLY A 65 9.78 -23.87 -14.04
CA GLY A 65 9.92 -22.58 -13.36
C GLY A 65 8.63 -21.77 -13.22
N GLU A 66 7.46 -22.40 -13.35
CA GLU A 66 6.19 -21.74 -13.03
C GLU A 66 5.98 -21.65 -11.51
N THR A 67 5.14 -20.71 -11.09
CA THR A 67 4.88 -20.45 -9.67
C THR A 67 3.38 -20.24 -9.41
N THR A 68 2.93 -20.58 -8.21
CA THR A 68 1.56 -20.28 -7.73
C THR A 68 1.62 -19.34 -6.52
N THR A 69 0.48 -18.75 -6.12
CA THR A 69 0.35 -17.83 -4.97
C THR A 69 -0.74 -18.31 -4.02
#